data_AF-A0A537P355-F1
#
_entry.id   AF-A0A537P355-F1
#
_cell.length_a   1.000
_cell.length_b   1.000
_cell.length_c   1.000
_cell.angle_alpha   90.00
_cell.angle_beta   90.00
_cell.angle_gamma   90.00
#
_symmetry.space_group_name_H-M   'P 1'
#
loop_
_entity.id
_entity.type
_entity.pdbx_description
1 polymer ?
#
loop_
_entity_poly.entity_id
_entity_poly.type
_entity_poly.pdbx_seq_one_letter_code
_entity_poly.pdbx_strand_id
1 'polypeptide(L)'
;MASYLLAIDQGTTSTRSILFRPDLSVVSVGQQEFPQHFPSSGWVEHEPEDLWRTTVDTIKAALAKASASAADIAAIGITNQRETTLIWDRKSGKAIHKA
;
A
#
# COMPACT_ATOMS: atom_id res chain seq x y z
N MET A 1 15.15 18.36 -8.07
CA MET A 1 14.66 17.65 -9.27
C MET A 1 14.05 16.36 -8.77
N ALA A 2 12.83 16.02 -9.17
CA ALA A 2 12.17 14.81 -8.69
C ALA A 2 12.85 13.57 -9.30
N SER A 3 13.29 12.64 -8.46
CA SER A 3 14.31 11.64 -8.78
C SER A 3 13.77 10.22 -8.89
N TYR A 4 12.56 9.96 -8.34
CA TYR A 4 12.03 8.60 -8.23
C TYR A 4 10.56 8.50 -8.61
N LEU A 5 10.17 7.33 -9.11
CA LEU A 5 8.78 6.90 -9.24
C LEU A 5 8.45 5.93 -8.10
N LEU A 6 7.35 6.17 -7.40
CA LEU A 6 6.87 5.27 -6.36
C LEU A 6 5.74 4.39 -6.93
N ALA A 7 5.88 3.08 -6.85
CA ALA A 7 4.78 2.15 -7.11
C ALA A 7 4.28 1.54 -5.80
N ILE A 8 2.98 1.62 -5.57
CA ILE A 8 2.28 0.96 -4.46
C ILE A 8 1.55 -0.24 -5.06
N ASP A 9 1.84 -1.43 -4.54
CA ASP A 9 1.23 -2.70 -4.90
C ASP A 9 0.54 -3.27 -3.65
N GLN A 10 -0.77 -3.02 -3.57
CA GLN A 10 -1.62 -3.48 -2.48
C GLN A 10 -2.15 -4.88 -2.84
N GLY A 11 -1.43 -5.92 -2.41
CA GLY A 11 -1.80 -7.32 -2.69
C GLY A 11 -2.82 -7.89 -1.71
N THR A 12 -3.09 -9.18 -1.82
CA THR A 12 -4.05 -9.88 -0.95
C THR A 12 -3.51 -10.21 0.43
N THR A 13 -2.23 -10.57 0.52
CA THR A 13 -1.61 -10.99 1.78
C THR A 13 -0.57 -10.00 2.29
N SER A 14 -0.13 -9.06 1.45
CA SER A 14 0.86 -8.07 1.79
C SER A 14 0.73 -6.82 0.95
N THR A 15 1.22 -5.71 1.48
CA THR A 15 1.41 -4.46 0.74
C THR A 15 2.88 -4.29 0.42
N ARG A 16 3.20 -3.78 -0.77
CA ARG A 16 4.55 -3.47 -1.21
C ARG A 16 4.62 -2.05 -1.77
N SER A 17 5.70 -1.35 -1.46
CA SER A 17 6.05 -0.07 -2.04
C SER A 17 7.44 -0.16 -2.68
N ILE A 18 7.57 0.22 -3.94
CA ILE A 18 8.80 0.11 -4.72
C ILE A 18 9.20 1.49 -5.22
N LEU A 19 10.44 1.89 -4.97
CA LEU A 19 11.03 3.08 -5.59
C LEU A 19 11.80 2.68 -6.85
N PHE A 20 11.53 3.39 -7.94
CA PHE A 20 12.22 3.26 -9.21
C PHE A 20 12.98 4.53 -9.57
N ARG A 21 14.13 4.38 -10.22
CA ARG A 21 14.81 5.47 -10.94
C ARG A 21 14.10 5.79 -12.27
N PRO A 22 14.45 6.90 -12.94
CA PRO A 22 13.90 7.24 -14.26
C PRO A 22 14.19 6.18 -15.33
N ASP A 23 15.24 5.37 -15.16
CA ASP A 23 15.59 4.23 -16.02
C ASP A 23 14.81 2.94 -15.68
N LEU A 24 13.83 3.03 -14.78
CA LEU A 24 13.01 1.93 -14.26
C LEU A 24 13.77 0.86 -13.48
N SER A 25 15.02 1.12 -13.08
CA SER A 25 15.73 0.26 -12.12
C SER A 25 15.15 0.40 -10.71
N VAL A 26 15.06 -0.71 -9.98
CA VAL A 26 14.61 -0.73 -8.59
C VAL A 26 15.69 -0.15 -7.68
N VAL A 27 15.31 0.83 -6.84
CA VAL A 27 16.18 1.44 -5.83
C VAL A 27 16.00 0.72 -4.49
N SER A 28 14.74 0.57 -4.06
CA SER A 28 14.40 -0.01 -2.77
C SER A 28 12.99 -0.58 -2.80
N VAL A 29 12.73 -1.48 -1.84
CA VAL A 29 11.43 -2.11 -1.63
C VAL A 29 11.09 -2.08 -0.14
N GLY A 30 9.91 -1.57 0.20
CA GLY A 30 9.23 -1.81 1.47
C GLY A 30 8.14 -2.85 1.25
N GLN A 31 8.02 -3.84 2.13
CA GLN A 31 6.97 -4.86 2.05
C GLN A 31 6.56 -5.27 3.46
N GLN A 32 5.26 -5.47 3.66
CA GLN A 32 4.70 -5.88 4.95
C GLN A 32 3.42 -6.69 4.74
N GLU A 33 3.31 -7.81 5.43
CA GLU A 33 2.08 -8.60 5.50
C GLU A 33 1.05 -7.97 6.43
N PHE A 34 -0.23 -8.28 6.22
CA PHE A 34 -1.32 -7.88 7.10
C PHE A 34 -2.25 -9.06 7.40
N PRO A 35 -2.98 -9.02 8.53
CA PRO A 35 -3.87 -10.10 8.93
C PRO A 35 -4.97 -10.40 7.90
N GLN A 36 -5.26 -11.69 7.74
CA GLN A 36 -6.41 -12.18 7.00
C GLN A 36 -7.50 -12.54 8.00
N HIS A 37 -8.76 -12.18 7.75
CA HIS A 37 -9.87 -12.50 8.64
C HIS A 37 -10.80 -13.54 8.02
N PHE A 38 -11.09 -14.59 8.79
CA PHE A 38 -11.92 -15.73 8.37
C PHE A 38 -13.09 -15.92 9.36
N PRO A 39 -14.13 -15.07 9.32
CA PRO A 39 -15.24 -15.13 10.28
C PRO A 39 -16.11 -16.39 10.12
N SER A 40 -16.06 -17.04 8.96
CA SER A 40 -16.83 -18.24 8.64
C SER A 40 -16.16 -19.03 7.50
N SER A 41 -16.54 -20.30 7.34
CA SER A 41 -16.02 -21.15 6.26
C SER A 41 -16.30 -20.52 4.89
N GLY A 42 -15.23 -20.35 4.09
CA GLY A 42 -15.30 -19.72 2.76
C GLY A 42 -15.35 -18.20 2.76
N TRP A 43 -15.33 -17.54 3.92
CA TRP A 43 -15.32 -16.07 4.03
C TRP A 43 -13.89 -15.59 4.23
N VAL A 44 -13.51 -14.56 3.47
CA VAL A 44 -12.21 -13.90 3.57
C VAL A 44 -12.47 -12.40 3.58
N GLU A 45 -11.98 -11.73 4.62
CA GLU A 45 -12.17 -10.30 4.81
C GLU A 45 -10.86 -9.59 5.21
N HIS A 46 -10.77 -8.31 4.89
CA HIS A 46 -9.66 -7.45 5.30
C HIS A 46 -10.12 -6.28 6.16
N GLU A 47 -9.35 -5.97 7.21
CA GLU A 47 -9.53 -4.73 7.97
C GLU A 47 -8.99 -3.54 7.16
N PRO A 48 -9.82 -2.56 6.75
CA PRO A 48 -9.39 -1.49 5.85
C PRO A 48 -8.27 -0.63 6.44
N GLU A 49 -8.25 -0.46 7.76
CA GLU A 49 -7.19 0.28 8.45
C GLU A 49 -5.84 -0.47 8.39
N ASP A 50 -5.84 -1.81 8.34
CA ASP A 50 -4.61 -2.58 8.16
C ASP A 50 -4.05 -2.39 6.74
N LEU A 51 -4.91 -2.32 5.72
CA LEU A 51 -4.51 -2.03 4.33
C LEU A 51 -3.89 -0.63 4.23
N TRP A 52 -4.52 0.36 4.86
CA TRP A 52 -4.02 1.73 4.87
C TRP A 52 -2.69 1.87 5.62
N ARG A 53 -2.63 1.34 6.85
CA ARG A 53 -1.42 1.39 7.69
C ARG A 53 -0.23 0.74 6.99
N THR A 54 -0.40 -0.47 6.46
CA THR A 54 0.68 -1.16 5.74
C THR A 54 1.11 -0.43 4.46
N THR A 55 0.19 0.26 3.78
CA THR A 55 0.55 1.14 2.65
C THR A 55 1.49 2.24 3.11
N VAL A 56 1.13 2.99 4.15
CA VAL A 56 1.96 4.09 4.67
C VAL A 56 3.32 3.58 5.18
N ASP A 57 3.32 2.47 5.91
CA ASP A 57 4.53 1.91 6.52
C ASP A 57 5.50 1.39 5.45
N THR A 58 5.00 0.75 4.40
CA THR A 58 5.85 0.26 3.30
C THR A 58 6.44 1.39 2.48
N ILE A 59 5.70 2.49 2.25
CA ILE A 59 6.24 3.71 1.62
C ILE A 59 7.39 4.26 2.45
N LYS A 60 7.18 4.45 3.76
CA LYS A 60 8.22 4.93 4.69
C LYS A 60 9.45 4.03 4.68
N ALA A 61 9.24 2.71 4.71
CA ALA A 61 10.34 1.74 4.66
C ALA A 61 11.13 1.83 3.34
N ALA A 62 10.45 1.98 2.20
CA ALA A 62 11.11 2.12 0.90
C ALA A 62 11.92 3.43 0.81
N LEU A 63 11.34 4.56 1.25
CA LEU A 63 12.02 5.85 1.30
C LEU A 63 13.25 5.82 2.21
N ALA A 64 13.10 5.27 3.43
CA ALA A 64 14.20 5.16 4.39
C ALA A 64 15.36 4.33 3.85
N LYS A 65 15.08 3.19 3.20
CA LYS A 65 16.11 2.34 2.58
C LYS A 65 16.84 3.03 1.42
N ALA A 66 16.17 3.95 0.72
CA ALA A 66 16.76 4.73 -0.37
C ALA A 66 17.43 6.04 0.11
N SER A 67 17.40 6.33 1.42
CA SER A 67 17.77 7.64 1.98
C SER A 67 17.10 8.81 1.24
N ALA A 68 15.84 8.62 0.84
CA ALA A 68 15.06 9.56 0.04
C ALA A 68 13.93 10.19 0.86
N SER A 69 13.45 11.35 0.41
CA SER A 69 12.31 12.04 0.99
C SER A 69 11.09 11.99 0.08
N ALA A 70 9.91 12.33 0.61
CA ALA A 70 8.70 12.46 -0.21
C ALA A 70 8.84 13.53 -1.31
N ALA A 71 9.68 14.55 -1.11
CA ALA A 71 9.93 15.60 -2.10
C ALA A 71 10.73 15.09 -3.32
N ASP A 72 11.35 13.92 -3.22
CA ASP A 72 12.10 13.28 -4.32
C ASP A 72 11.20 12.44 -5.24
N ILE A 73 9.92 12.26 -4.90
CA ILE A 73 8.97 11.46 -5.67
C ILE A 73 8.32 12.32 -6.77
N ALA A 74 8.52 11.92 -8.02
CA ALA A 74 7.95 12.60 -9.19
C ALA A 74 6.49 12.21 -9.45
N ALA A 75 6.16 10.94 -9.22
CA ALA A 75 4.82 10.40 -9.41
C ALA A 75 4.61 9.14 -8.56
N ILE A 76 3.33 8.82 -8.31
CA ILE A 76 2.90 7.62 -7.61
C ILE A 76 2.00 6.81 -8.54
N GLY A 77 2.37 5.55 -8.78
CA GLY A 77 1.53 4.55 -9.41
C GLY A 77 0.89 3.66 -8.34
N ILE A 78 -0.39 3.35 -8.51
CA ILE A 78 -1.13 2.47 -7.58
C ILE A 78 -1.65 1.28 -8.37
N THR A 79 -1.36 0.09 -7.88
CA THR A 79 -1.99 -1.17 -8.29
C THR A 79 -2.50 -1.88 -7.05
N ASN A 80 -3.60 -2.61 -7.19
CA ASN A 80 -4.30 -3.23 -6.07
C ASN A 80 -4.87 -4.59 -6.45
N GLN A 81 -5.11 -5.43 -5.44
CA GLN A 81 -6.02 -6.56 -5.57
C GLN A 81 -7.39 -6.02 -6.00
N ARG A 82 -7.98 -6.63 -7.03
CA ARG A 82 -9.08 -6.00 -7.76
C ARG A 82 -10.37 -6.01 -6.95
N GLU A 83 -11.09 -7.13 -6.91
CA GLU A 83 -12.51 -7.15 -6.57
C GLU A 83 -12.86 -6.82 -5.11
N THR A 84 -11.89 -6.81 -4.19
CA THR A 84 -12.06 -6.44 -2.77
C THR A 84 -12.79 -5.10 -2.65
N THR A 85 -13.89 -5.08 -1.88
CA THR A 85 -14.84 -3.96 -1.89
C THR A 85 -14.90 -3.27 -0.53
N LEU A 86 -14.70 -1.95 -0.53
CA LEU A 86 -14.77 -1.11 0.66
C LEU A 86 -16.00 -0.22 0.64
N ILE A 87 -16.69 -0.14 1.78
CA ILE A 87 -17.74 0.85 2.02
C ILE A 87 -17.38 1.64 3.27
N TRP A 88 -17.47 2.96 3.18
CA TRP A 88 -17.11 3.87 4.26
C TRP A 88 -18.08 5.04 4.38
N ASP A 89 -18.15 5.62 5.56
CA ASP A 89 -18.89 6.87 5.78
C ASP A 89 -18.09 8.06 5.23
N ARG A 90 -18.71 8.83 4.32
CA ARG A 90 -18.05 9.97 3.65
C ARG A 90 -17.57 11.05 4.62
N LYS A 91 -18.26 11.27 5.75
CA LYS A 91 -17.93 12.37 6.68
C LYS A 91 -16.76 12.01 7.58
N SER A 92 -16.73 10.79 8.09
CA SER A 92 -15.72 10.33 9.05
C SER A 92 -14.53 9.61 8.39
N GLY A 93 -14.71 9.12 7.16
CA GLY A 93 -13.71 8.27 6.48
C GLY A 93 -13.64 6.84 7.04
N LYS A 94 -14.44 6.50 8.06
CA LYS A 94 -14.40 5.19 8.70
C LYS A 94 -15.11 4.15 7.86
N ALA A 95 -14.47 2.99 7.71
CA ALA A 95 -15.12 1.83 7.14
C ALA A 95 -16.32 1.41 7.99
N ILE A 96 -17.41 1.01 7.34
CA ILE A 96 -18.61 0.53 8.03
C ILE A 96 -18.57 -0.98 8.30
N HIS A 97 -17.69 -1.69 7.58
CA HIS A 97 -17.44 -3.13 7.69
C HIS A 97 -16.03 -3.45 7.16
N LYS A 98 -15.55 -4.66 7.42
CA LYS A 98 -14.38 -5.21 6.74
C LYS A 98 -14.64 -5.38 5.24
N ALA A 99 -13.56 -5.28 4.46
CA ALA A 99 -13.55 -5.41 3.01
C ALA A 99 -13.65 -6.87 2.55
#